data_AF-A0A1Q8QHA1-F1
#
_entry.id   AF-A0A1Q8QHA1-F1
#
_cell.length_a   1.000
_cell.length_b   1.000
_cell.length_c   1.000
_cell.angle_alpha   90.00
_cell.angle_beta   90.00
_cell.angle_gamma   90.00
#
_symmetry.space_group_name_H-M   'P 1'
#
loop_
_entity.id
_entity.type
_entity.pdbx_description
1 polymer ?
#
loop_
_entity_poly.entity_id
_entity_poly.type
_entity_poly.pdbx_seq_one_letter_code
_entity_poly.pdbx_strand_id
1 'polypeptide(L)'
;MLIGATAAVAVVPGILLYRIGRQSGMFDVLLVPENLMLYFADLSMFCIPLPISAYLAWRWRRFFTRLERPAEAGERFVLFSAVLIVLSLLFLGIVPQRFFRYIAHLLPLCAILLAFCVRRLWDFSRVSAAMLFFLLALTNWLAVYPMERLKIVNRPWQNDFRMLTSNNFPIKLFVTELVCGYPDVNTAIIGFFAANAKPGQTIVAEYGDLPLQFALTGVRVLGGLQGPVPPDTQPDWVLRRRVVRVNRDRFLFGAREFTDRLDLARDYERVPLPFPDETFGNRTDDPNHHYFIPVEAPQKELEIWRRKEASK
;
A
#
# COMPACT_ATOMS: atom_id res chain seq x y z
N MET A 1 18.92 -26.23 23.61
CA MET A 1 18.48 -25.20 24.59
C MET A 1 18.77 -23.77 24.12
N LEU A 2 19.99 -23.43 23.68
CA LEU A 2 20.33 -22.06 23.27
C LEU A 2 19.40 -21.48 22.17
N ILE A 3 19.13 -22.24 21.10
CA ILE A 3 18.27 -21.79 19.98
C ILE A 3 16.84 -21.47 20.44
N GLY A 4 16.29 -22.28 21.34
CA GLY A 4 14.96 -22.06 21.90
C GLY A 4 14.89 -20.83 22.80
N ALA A 5 15.94 -20.58 23.60
CA ALA A 5 16.05 -19.38 24.42
C ALA A 5 16.23 -18.12 23.55
N THR A 6 17.05 -18.17 22.51
CA THR A 6 17.24 -17.05 21.56
C THR A 6 15.95 -16.74 20.80
N ALA A 7 15.23 -17.77 20.33
CA ALA A 7 13.93 -17.58 19.68
C ALA A 7 12.89 -16.98 20.65
N ALA A 8 12.84 -17.46 21.90
CA ALA A 8 11.94 -16.92 22.91
C ALA A 8 12.24 -15.45 23.23
N VAL A 9 13.51 -15.08 23.42
CA VAL A 9 13.91 -13.68 23.71
C VAL A 9 13.66 -12.76 22.51
N ALA A 10 13.74 -13.25 21.28
CA ALA A 10 13.43 -12.44 20.10
C ALA A 10 11.91 -12.29 19.87
N VAL A 11 11.12 -13.33 20.13
CA VAL A 11 9.70 -13.40 19.78
C VAL A 11 8.79 -12.90 20.90
N VAL A 12 9.09 -13.22 22.17
CA VAL A 12 8.24 -12.89 23.32
C VAL A 12 8.07 -11.38 23.54
N PRO A 13 9.13 -10.55 23.44
CA PRO A 13 8.96 -9.09 23.53
C PRO A 13 8.07 -8.55 22.41
N GLY A 14 8.17 -9.11 21.19
CA GLY A 14 7.27 -8.76 20.09
C GLY A 14 5.81 -9.09 20.40
N ILE A 15 5.53 -10.29 20.92
CA ILE A 15 4.17 -10.70 21.32
C ILE A 15 3.59 -9.77 22.40
N LEU A 16 4.40 -9.40 23.39
CA LEU A 16 3.99 -8.56 24.52
C LEU A 16 3.86 -7.08 24.16
N LEU A 17 4.82 -6.51 23.42
CA LEU A 17 4.84 -5.09 23.01
C LEU A 17 3.73 -4.76 22.02
N TYR A 18 3.55 -5.61 20.99
CA TYR A 18 2.49 -5.40 20.02
C TYR A 18 1.12 -5.78 20.56
N ARG A 19 1.04 -6.30 21.81
CA ARG A 19 -0.18 -6.83 22.42
C ARG A 19 -0.96 -7.64 21.40
N ILE A 20 -0.27 -8.60 20.77
CA ILE A 20 -0.76 -9.31 19.57
C ILE A 20 -2.15 -9.91 19.81
N GLY A 21 -2.44 -10.33 21.05
CA GLY A 21 -3.76 -10.85 21.46
C GLY A 21 -4.86 -9.82 21.76
N ARG A 22 -4.58 -8.52 21.82
CA ARG A 22 -5.60 -7.45 21.95
C ARG A 22 -5.95 -6.78 20.63
N GLN A 23 -5.15 -6.95 19.58
CA GLN A 23 -5.30 -6.21 18.33
C GLN A 23 -6.12 -6.93 17.23
N SER A 24 -6.38 -8.24 17.35
CA SER A 24 -7.24 -8.97 16.40
C SER A 24 -7.61 -10.35 16.95
N GLY A 25 -8.79 -10.86 16.60
CA GLY A 25 -9.16 -12.28 16.76
C GLY A 25 -8.08 -13.16 16.13
N MET A 26 -7.29 -13.80 17.00
CA MET A 26 -5.84 -13.79 16.89
C MET A 26 -5.23 -14.69 15.80
N PHE A 27 -5.97 -15.65 15.27
CA PHE A 27 -5.49 -16.56 14.24
C PHE A 27 -6.71 -17.09 13.51
N ASP A 28 -7.14 -16.38 12.47
CA ASP A 28 -8.15 -16.95 11.58
C ASP A 28 -7.43 -17.87 10.59
N VAL A 29 -7.27 -19.13 10.99
CA VAL A 29 -6.64 -20.18 10.16
C VAL A 29 -7.38 -20.30 8.82
N LEU A 30 -8.66 -19.92 8.76
CA LEU A 30 -9.45 -19.92 7.54
C LEU A 30 -8.98 -18.85 6.54
N LEU A 31 -8.38 -17.75 7.01
CA LEU A 31 -7.83 -16.70 6.15
C LEU A 31 -6.40 -16.99 5.67
N VAL A 32 -5.70 -17.97 6.25
CA VAL A 32 -4.31 -18.29 5.88
C VAL A 32 -4.17 -18.65 4.39
N PRO A 33 -5.00 -19.54 3.81
CA PRO A 33 -4.92 -19.85 2.38
C PRO A 33 -5.15 -18.62 1.49
N GLU A 34 -6.13 -17.78 1.86
CA GLU A 34 -6.44 -16.56 1.13
C GLU A 34 -5.27 -15.55 1.19
N ASN A 35 -4.70 -15.34 2.39
CA ASN A 35 -3.54 -14.47 2.56
C ASN A 35 -2.33 -14.96 1.76
N LEU A 36 -2.04 -16.26 1.79
CA LEU A 36 -0.94 -16.85 1.01
C LEU A 36 -1.17 -16.70 -0.49
N MET A 37 -2.40 -16.94 -0.97
CA MET A 37 -2.77 -16.72 -2.37
C MET A 37 -2.57 -15.27 -2.78
N LEU A 38 -3.00 -14.32 -1.94
CA LEU A 38 -2.88 -12.90 -2.22
C LEU A 38 -1.43 -12.40 -2.17
N TYR A 39 -0.61 -12.87 -1.22
CA TYR A 39 0.83 -12.56 -1.22
C TYR A 39 1.55 -13.19 -2.41
N PHE A 40 1.15 -14.40 -2.82
CA PHE A 40 1.67 -15.03 -4.04
C PHE A 40 1.31 -14.22 -5.29
N ALA A 41 0.08 -13.71 -5.36
CA ALA A 41 -0.37 -12.81 -6.41
C ALA A 41 0.46 -11.51 -6.42
N ASP A 42 0.61 -10.86 -5.27
CA ASP A 42 1.42 -9.63 -5.13
C ASP A 42 2.89 -9.87 -5.53
N LEU A 43 3.49 -10.98 -5.08
CA LEU A 43 4.86 -11.35 -5.45
C LEU A 43 4.98 -11.61 -6.96
N SER A 44 4.03 -12.32 -7.55
CA SER A 44 4.04 -12.67 -8.97
C SER A 44 3.80 -11.47 -9.88
N MET A 45 3.01 -10.51 -9.40
CA MET A 45 2.64 -9.30 -10.11
C MET A 45 3.72 -8.23 -10.06
N PHE A 46 4.35 -8.03 -8.90
CA PHE A 46 5.26 -6.89 -8.68
C PHE A 46 6.74 -7.27 -8.52
N CYS A 47 7.05 -8.53 -8.21
CA CYS A 47 8.41 -8.93 -7.83
C CYS A 47 9.04 -9.95 -8.80
N ILE A 48 8.41 -11.11 -9.01
CA ILE A 48 8.97 -12.21 -9.80
C ILE A 48 7.89 -12.77 -10.74
N PRO A 49 7.95 -12.51 -12.05
CA PRO A 49 6.99 -13.04 -13.02
C PRO A 49 6.82 -14.57 -12.92
N LEU A 50 5.58 -15.05 -13.08
CA LEU A 50 5.25 -16.49 -12.98
C LEU A 50 6.17 -17.43 -13.79
N PRO A 51 6.58 -17.13 -15.04
CA PRO A 51 7.49 -18.01 -15.77
C PRO A 51 8.84 -18.21 -15.07
N ILE A 52 9.34 -17.17 -14.40
CA ILE A 52 10.60 -17.22 -13.65
C ILE A 52 10.39 -18.04 -12.37
N SER A 53 9.29 -17.81 -11.65
CA SER A 53 8.92 -18.60 -10.47
C SER A 53 8.79 -20.09 -10.80
N ALA A 54 8.17 -20.43 -11.94
CA ALA A 54 8.03 -21.81 -12.42
C ALA A 54 9.39 -22.43 -12.78
N TYR A 55 10.27 -21.68 -13.45
CA TYR A 55 11.64 -22.13 -13.74
C TYR A 55 12.43 -22.43 -12.47
N LEU A 56 12.38 -21.54 -11.47
CA LEU A 56 13.08 -21.71 -10.20
C LEU A 56 12.56 -22.93 -9.42
N ALA A 57 11.24 -23.11 -9.35
CA ALA A 57 10.62 -24.28 -8.75
C ALA A 57 11.06 -25.58 -9.45
N TRP A 58 11.08 -25.60 -10.79
CA TRP A 58 11.57 -26.74 -11.57
C TRP A 58 13.07 -26.99 -11.35
N ARG A 59 13.90 -25.95 -11.35
CA ARG A 59 15.35 -26.02 -11.18
C ARG A 59 15.73 -26.65 -9.85
N TRP A 60 15.02 -26.28 -8.78
CA TRP A 60 15.28 -26.78 -7.42
C TRP A 60 14.34 -27.90 -6.98
N ARG A 61 13.58 -28.52 -7.89
CA ARG A 61 12.68 -29.65 -7.55
C ARG A 61 13.38 -30.79 -6.80
N ARG A 62 14.66 -31.05 -7.11
CA ARG A 62 15.48 -32.08 -6.45
C ARG A 62 15.89 -31.70 -5.03
N PHE A 63 16.03 -30.40 -4.73
CA PHE A 63 16.23 -29.94 -3.37
C PHE A 63 14.99 -30.25 -2.51
N PHE A 64 13.80 -29.95 -3.02
CA PHE A 64 12.56 -30.19 -2.26
C PHE A 64 12.18 -31.68 -2.16
N THR A 65 12.54 -32.50 -3.16
CA THR A 65 12.18 -33.94 -3.16
C THR A 65 13.25 -34.85 -2.58
N ARG A 66 14.53 -34.47 -2.68
CA ARG A 66 15.68 -35.32 -2.32
C ARG A 66 16.71 -34.62 -1.43
N LEU A 67 16.48 -33.36 -1.04
CA LEU A 67 17.43 -32.54 -0.27
C LEU A 67 18.81 -32.39 -0.95
N GLU A 68 18.88 -32.61 -2.27
CA GLU A 68 20.07 -32.41 -3.07
C GLU A 68 20.40 -30.91 -3.15
N ARG A 69 21.57 -30.52 -2.64
CA ARG A 69 22.03 -29.12 -2.64
C ARG A 69 22.74 -28.78 -3.95
N PRO A 70 22.58 -27.55 -4.49
CA PRO A 70 23.37 -27.09 -5.62
C PRO A 70 24.88 -27.12 -5.34
N ALA A 71 25.68 -27.51 -6.33
CA ALA A 71 27.13 -27.58 -6.19
C ALA A 71 27.76 -26.18 -6.10
N GLU A 72 27.27 -25.22 -6.87
CA GLU A 72 27.79 -23.85 -6.89
C GLU A 72 27.38 -23.06 -5.64
N ALA A 73 28.31 -22.32 -5.05
CA ALA A 73 28.04 -21.48 -3.88
C ALA A 73 27.05 -20.34 -4.17
N GLY A 74 27.15 -19.72 -5.35
CA GLY A 74 26.22 -18.67 -5.78
C GLY A 74 24.79 -19.18 -5.89
N GLU A 75 24.59 -20.35 -6.49
CA GLU A 75 23.25 -20.96 -6.59
C GLU A 75 22.71 -21.37 -5.21
N ARG A 76 23.56 -21.82 -4.28
CA ARG A 76 23.16 -22.08 -2.89
C ARG A 76 22.63 -20.84 -2.19
N PHE A 77 23.26 -19.68 -2.39
CA PHE A 77 22.81 -18.42 -1.82
C PHE A 77 21.45 -17.99 -2.41
N VAL A 78 21.28 -18.12 -3.73
CA VAL A 78 20.01 -17.79 -4.41
C VAL A 78 18.88 -18.71 -3.95
N LEU A 79 19.15 -20.02 -3.78
CA LEU A 79 18.20 -20.96 -3.19
C LEU A 79 17.86 -20.58 -1.74
N PHE A 80 18.85 -20.18 -0.94
CA PHE A 80 18.62 -19.69 0.43
C PHE A 80 17.70 -18.46 0.43
N SER A 81 17.91 -17.49 -0.47
CA SER A 81 17.01 -16.34 -0.64
C SER A 81 15.59 -16.77 -0.99
N ALA A 82 15.43 -17.77 -1.87
CA ALA A 82 14.12 -18.31 -2.23
C ALA A 82 13.41 -18.95 -1.03
N VAL A 83 14.12 -19.77 -0.25
CA VAL A 83 13.60 -20.41 0.96
C VAL A 83 13.21 -19.35 1.98
N LEU A 84 14.03 -18.31 2.16
CA LEU A 84 13.72 -17.21 3.08
C LEU A 84 12.46 -16.46 2.66
N ILE A 85 12.27 -16.18 1.37
CA ILE A 85 11.03 -15.58 0.85
C ILE A 85 9.83 -16.47 1.19
N VAL A 86 9.90 -17.77 0.88
CA VAL A 86 8.79 -18.71 1.15
C VAL A 86 8.47 -18.76 2.64
N LEU A 87 9.48 -18.88 3.51
CA LEU A 87 9.28 -18.89 4.96
C LEU A 87 8.67 -17.58 5.47
N SER A 88 9.13 -16.42 4.97
CA SER A 88 8.53 -15.13 5.30
C SER A 88 7.07 -15.04 4.86
N LEU A 89 6.72 -15.52 3.66
CA LEU A 89 5.34 -15.55 3.20
C LEU A 89 4.46 -16.50 4.04
N LEU A 90 4.98 -17.67 4.40
CA LEU A 90 4.28 -18.60 5.30
C LEU A 90 4.00 -17.95 6.66
N PHE A 91 4.97 -17.25 7.22
CA PHE A 91 4.79 -16.52 8.48
C PHE A 91 3.77 -15.37 8.33
N LEU A 92 3.87 -14.57 7.27
CA LEU A 92 2.95 -13.46 7.01
C LEU A 92 1.54 -13.94 6.70
N GLY A 93 1.37 -15.13 6.11
CA GLY A 93 0.05 -15.71 5.85
C GLY A 93 -0.77 -15.95 7.12
N ILE A 94 -0.08 -16.16 8.25
CA ILE A 94 -0.68 -16.36 9.57
C ILE A 94 -1.20 -15.02 10.15
N VAL A 95 -0.64 -13.89 9.72
CA VAL A 95 -1.04 -12.56 10.20
C VAL A 95 -2.34 -12.14 9.50
N PRO A 96 -3.39 -11.74 10.24
CA PRO A 96 -4.71 -11.43 9.66
C PRO A 96 -4.69 -10.15 8.81
N GLN A 97 -3.71 -9.27 9.01
CA GLN A 97 -3.55 -8.08 8.19
C GLN A 97 -2.65 -8.35 7.00
N ARG A 98 -3.11 -7.90 5.84
CA ARG A 98 -2.39 -8.02 4.59
C ARG A 98 -2.16 -6.64 3.98
N PHE A 99 -0.90 -6.31 3.75
CA PHE A 99 -0.50 -5.14 2.98
C PHE A 99 0.78 -5.47 2.20
N PHE A 100 0.93 -4.88 1.01
CA PHE A 100 2.14 -5.04 0.21
C PHE A 100 3.41 -4.61 0.97
N ARG A 101 3.31 -3.56 1.78
CA ARG A 101 4.41 -3.10 2.65
C ARG A 101 5.02 -4.20 3.54
N TYR A 102 4.26 -5.25 3.87
CA TYR A 102 4.76 -6.35 4.69
C TYR A 102 5.74 -7.25 3.93
N ILE A 103 5.68 -7.29 2.60
CA ILE A 103 6.64 -8.03 1.76
C ILE A 103 7.71 -7.13 1.13
N ALA A 104 7.66 -5.81 1.35
CA ALA A 104 8.61 -4.86 0.76
C ALA A 104 10.08 -5.17 1.12
N HIS A 105 10.33 -5.70 2.32
CA HIS A 105 11.67 -6.13 2.76
C HIS A 105 12.23 -7.32 1.95
N LEU A 106 11.39 -8.03 1.19
CA LEU A 106 11.78 -9.15 0.33
C LEU A 106 12.20 -8.69 -1.09
N LEU A 107 11.97 -7.42 -1.46
CA LEU A 107 12.29 -6.89 -2.79
C LEU A 107 13.77 -7.08 -3.17
N PRO A 108 14.76 -6.82 -2.29
CA PRO A 108 16.16 -7.06 -2.62
C PRO A 108 16.44 -8.54 -2.92
N LEU A 109 15.82 -9.47 -2.19
CA LEU A 109 15.96 -10.90 -2.44
C LEU A 109 15.36 -11.26 -3.80
N CYS A 110 14.17 -10.74 -4.11
CA CYS A 110 13.54 -10.95 -5.43
C CYS A 110 14.44 -10.45 -6.57
N ALA A 111 15.09 -9.30 -6.40
CA ALA A 111 16.04 -8.77 -7.37
C ALA A 111 17.26 -9.69 -7.57
N ILE A 112 17.78 -10.30 -6.49
CA ILE A 112 18.88 -11.29 -6.56
C ILE A 112 18.44 -12.53 -7.35
N LEU A 113 17.24 -13.06 -7.10
CA LEU A 113 16.69 -14.18 -7.86
C LEU A 113 16.53 -13.85 -9.34
N LEU A 114 16.00 -12.67 -9.67
CA LEU A 114 15.87 -12.20 -11.04
C LEU A 114 17.24 -12.07 -11.72
N ALA A 115 18.20 -11.43 -11.06
CA ALA A 115 19.55 -11.24 -11.59
C ALA A 115 20.24 -12.59 -11.87
N PHE A 116 20.07 -13.57 -10.99
CA PHE A 116 20.55 -14.93 -11.21
C PHE A 116 19.95 -15.56 -12.47
N CYS A 117 18.63 -15.48 -12.64
CA CYS A 117 17.94 -16.00 -13.82
C CYS A 117 18.37 -15.29 -15.11
N VAL A 118 18.45 -13.96 -15.10
CA VAL A 118 18.89 -13.16 -16.25
C VAL A 118 20.31 -13.53 -16.66
N ARG A 119 21.24 -13.61 -15.70
CA ARG A 119 22.63 -13.98 -15.97
C ARG A 119 22.75 -15.39 -16.55
N ARG A 120 22.08 -16.37 -15.93
CA ARG A 120 22.08 -17.76 -16.41
C ARG A 120 21.52 -17.88 -17.82
N LEU A 121 20.44 -17.15 -18.11
CA LEU A 121 19.83 -17.15 -19.43
C LEU A 121 20.72 -16.46 -20.46
N TRP A 122 21.40 -15.37 -20.09
CA TRP A 122 22.36 -14.67 -20.94
C TRP A 122 23.54 -15.56 -21.32
N ASP A 123 24.10 -16.29 -20.36
CA ASP A 123 25.21 -17.22 -20.57
C ASP A 123 24.78 -18.42 -21.44
N PHE A 124 23.51 -18.83 -21.38
CA PHE A 124 22.95 -19.91 -22.21
C PHE A 124 22.60 -19.45 -23.64
N SER A 125 21.86 -18.36 -23.78
CA SER A 125 21.38 -17.83 -25.05
C SER A 125 21.05 -16.34 -24.95
N ARG A 126 21.81 -15.52 -25.68
CA ARG A 126 21.57 -14.08 -25.78
C ARG A 126 20.17 -13.75 -26.32
N VAL A 127 19.66 -14.58 -27.25
CA VAL A 127 18.31 -14.41 -27.81
C VAL A 127 17.26 -14.63 -26.73
N SER A 128 17.38 -15.71 -25.95
CA SER A 128 16.44 -15.99 -24.86
C SER A 128 16.51 -14.92 -23.77
N ALA A 129 17.70 -14.40 -23.47
CA ALA A 129 17.86 -13.30 -22.53
C ALA A 129 17.24 -11.99 -23.04
N ALA A 130 17.34 -11.70 -24.34
CA ALA A 130 16.62 -10.58 -24.95
C ALA A 130 15.09 -10.76 -24.84
N MET A 131 14.57 -11.97 -25.07
CA MET A 131 13.14 -12.26 -24.86
C MET A 131 12.71 -12.05 -23.40
N LEU A 132 13.54 -12.46 -22.43
CA LEU A 132 13.29 -12.20 -21.01
C LEU A 132 13.31 -10.70 -20.70
N PHE A 133 14.23 -9.94 -21.31
CA PHE A 133 14.23 -8.49 -21.19
C PHE A 133 12.91 -7.89 -21.69
N PHE A 134 12.40 -8.33 -22.84
CA PHE A 134 11.08 -7.88 -23.33
C PHE A 134 9.94 -8.31 -22.40
N LEU A 135 9.99 -9.52 -21.83
CA LEU A 135 9.04 -9.94 -20.81
C LEU A 135 9.02 -8.97 -19.62
N LEU A 136 10.20 -8.57 -19.14
CA LEU A 136 10.34 -7.66 -18.00
C LEU A 136 9.96 -6.20 -18.36
N ALA A 137 10.37 -5.71 -19.54
CA ALA A 137 10.05 -4.36 -20.00
C ALA A 137 8.54 -4.19 -20.31
N LEU A 138 7.90 -5.27 -20.78
CA LEU A 138 6.47 -5.34 -21.09
C LEU A 138 5.69 -6.15 -20.06
N THR A 139 6.14 -6.18 -18.79
CA THR A 139 5.56 -6.99 -17.71
C THR A 139 4.04 -6.83 -17.62
N ASN A 140 3.53 -5.60 -17.77
CA ASN A 140 2.10 -5.34 -17.67
C ASN A 140 1.28 -6.04 -18.77
N TRP A 141 1.81 -6.10 -20.00
CA TRP A 141 1.14 -6.77 -21.13
C TRP A 141 1.39 -8.27 -21.19
N LEU A 142 2.61 -8.71 -20.90
CA LEU A 142 3.04 -10.09 -21.11
C LEU A 142 2.90 -10.98 -19.87
N ALA A 143 2.81 -10.39 -18.68
CA ALA A 143 2.61 -11.11 -17.43
C ALA A 143 1.32 -10.71 -16.72
N VAL A 144 1.15 -9.43 -16.36
CA VAL A 144 0.03 -8.98 -15.52
C VAL A 144 -1.32 -9.14 -16.20
N TYR A 145 -1.46 -8.69 -17.45
CA TYR A 145 -2.71 -8.78 -18.19
C TYR A 145 -3.20 -10.23 -18.42
N PRO A 146 -2.34 -11.18 -18.84
CA PRO A 146 -2.71 -12.59 -18.88
C PRO A 146 -3.13 -13.14 -17.51
N MET A 147 -2.40 -12.82 -16.44
CA MET A 147 -2.75 -13.30 -15.09
C MET A 147 -4.13 -12.79 -14.64
N GLU A 148 -4.48 -11.56 -14.97
CA GLU A 148 -5.81 -11.01 -14.68
C GLU A 148 -6.91 -11.72 -15.50
N ARG A 149 -6.66 -11.96 -16.80
CA ARG A 149 -7.59 -12.72 -17.66
C ARG A 149 -7.83 -14.14 -17.14
N LEU A 150 -6.80 -14.75 -16.57
CA LEU A 150 -6.84 -16.07 -15.92
C LEU A 150 -7.36 -16.02 -14.47
N LYS A 151 -7.74 -14.84 -13.95
CA LYS A 151 -8.22 -14.65 -12.57
C LYS A 151 -7.23 -15.10 -11.49
N ILE A 152 -5.94 -15.11 -11.82
CA ILE A 152 -4.85 -15.38 -10.86
C ILE A 152 -4.59 -14.13 -10.01
N VAL A 153 -4.67 -12.96 -10.63
CA VAL A 153 -4.57 -11.66 -9.93
C VAL A 153 -5.84 -10.84 -10.17
N ASN A 154 -6.29 -10.13 -9.14
CA ASN A 154 -7.41 -9.21 -9.24
C ASN A 154 -6.87 -7.78 -9.22
N ARG A 155 -6.89 -7.12 -10.38
CA ARG A 155 -6.57 -5.69 -10.44
C ARG A 155 -7.69 -4.89 -9.74
N PRO A 156 -7.34 -3.76 -9.10
CA PRO A 156 -8.35 -2.85 -8.57
C PRO A 156 -9.37 -2.48 -9.66
N TRP A 157 -10.66 -2.44 -9.31
CA TRP A 157 -11.70 -2.02 -10.25
C TRP A 157 -11.53 -0.56 -10.70
N GLN A 158 -10.81 0.26 -9.91
CA GLN A 158 -10.45 1.64 -10.22
C GLN A 158 -9.16 1.76 -11.04
N ASN A 159 -8.61 0.64 -11.55
CA ASN A 159 -7.36 0.67 -12.31
C ASN A 159 -7.50 1.49 -13.60
N ASP A 160 -6.58 2.42 -13.80
CA ASP A 160 -6.49 3.27 -14.98
C ASP A 160 -5.03 3.54 -15.38
N PHE A 161 -4.82 4.19 -16.52
CA PHE A 161 -3.50 4.43 -17.12
C PHE A 161 -2.50 5.20 -16.24
N ARG A 162 -2.94 5.75 -15.11
CA ARG A 162 -2.12 6.50 -14.15
C ARG A 162 -1.52 5.58 -13.08
N MET A 163 -1.94 4.32 -13.01
CA MET A 163 -1.53 3.36 -11.99
C MET A 163 -0.56 2.32 -12.55
N LEU A 164 0.30 1.78 -11.69
CA LEU A 164 1.30 0.76 -12.08
C LEU A 164 0.67 -0.50 -12.69
N THR A 165 -0.55 -0.85 -12.25
CA THR A 165 -1.23 -2.10 -12.63
C THR A 165 -1.97 -2.01 -13.97
N SER A 166 -1.98 -0.84 -14.60
CA SER A 166 -2.55 -0.63 -15.92
C SER A 166 -1.64 -1.10 -17.05
N ASN A 167 -2.20 -1.29 -18.24
CA ASN A 167 -1.41 -1.64 -19.43
C ASN A 167 -0.59 -0.43 -19.89
N ASN A 168 0.53 -0.20 -19.21
CA ASN A 168 1.45 0.92 -19.42
C ASN A 168 2.89 0.46 -19.17
N PHE A 169 3.87 1.30 -19.52
CA PHE A 169 5.28 1.06 -19.25
C PHE A 169 5.62 1.54 -17.83
N PRO A 170 5.98 0.64 -16.89
CA PRO A 170 6.29 1.05 -15.51
C PRO A 170 7.37 2.14 -15.42
N ILE A 171 8.41 2.03 -16.26
CA ILE A 171 9.52 3.00 -16.31
C ILE A 171 9.02 4.39 -16.74
N LYS A 172 8.07 4.47 -17.68
CA LYS A 172 7.49 5.74 -18.10
C LYS A 172 6.81 6.43 -16.92
N LEU A 173 5.99 5.69 -16.16
CA LEU A 173 5.29 6.23 -15.01
C LEU A 173 6.25 6.76 -13.93
N PHE A 174 7.31 6.00 -13.65
CA PHE A 174 8.33 6.42 -12.70
C PHE A 174 9.10 7.66 -13.16
N VAL A 175 9.47 7.74 -14.44
CA VAL A 175 10.11 8.94 -15.01
C VAL A 175 9.17 10.14 -14.97
N THR A 176 7.88 9.96 -15.24
CA THR A 176 6.88 11.02 -15.10
C THR A 176 6.83 11.55 -13.67
N GLU A 177 6.77 10.70 -12.67
CA GLU A 177 6.75 11.13 -11.26
C GLU A 177 8.03 11.88 -10.87
N LEU A 178 9.20 11.41 -11.33
CA LEU A 178 10.48 12.09 -11.07
C LEU A 178 10.57 13.50 -11.68
N VAL A 179 9.99 13.69 -12.87
CA VAL A 179 10.10 14.96 -13.62
C VAL A 179 8.96 15.92 -13.31
N CYS A 180 7.74 15.41 -13.15
CA CYS A 180 6.53 16.21 -12.97
C CYS A 180 6.10 16.33 -11.50
N GLY A 181 6.69 15.54 -10.60
CA GLY A 181 6.27 15.42 -9.21
C GLY A 181 5.05 14.52 -9.03
N TYR A 182 4.69 14.29 -7.76
CA TYR A 182 3.53 13.49 -7.39
C TYR A 182 2.29 14.39 -7.17
N PRO A 183 1.11 14.04 -7.70
CA PRO A 183 -0.13 14.80 -7.51
C PRO A 183 -0.74 14.60 -6.11
N ASP A 184 -0.08 15.10 -5.06
CA ASP A 184 -0.52 14.86 -3.68
C ASP A 184 -1.70 15.73 -3.26
N VAL A 185 -2.87 15.09 -3.08
CA VAL A 185 -4.06 15.74 -2.51
C VAL A 185 -3.78 16.37 -1.14
N ASN A 186 -2.90 15.78 -0.32
CA ASN A 186 -2.60 16.32 1.01
C ASN A 186 -1.82 17.63 0.90
N THR A 187 -0.94 17.77 -0.11
CA THR A 187 -0.24 19.03 -0.38
C THR A 187 -1.24 20.14 -0.74
N ALA A 188 -2.25 19.84 -1.56
CA ALA A 188 -3.31 20.81 -1.89
C ALA A 188 -4.15 21.21 -0.65
N ILE A 189 -4.50 20.22 0.20
CA ILE A 189 -5.24 20.44 1.44
C ILE A 189 -4.43 21.31 2.42
N ILE A 190 -3.14 21.03 2.60
CA ILE A 190 -2.24 21.83 3.44
C ILE A 190 -2.13 23.26 2.91
N GLY A 191 -1.89 23.42 1.60
CA GLY A 191 -1.79 24.73 0.97
C GLY A 191 -3.05 25.56 1.16
N PHE A 192 -4.22 24.92 1.04
CA PHE A 192 -5.50 25.57 1.32
C PHE A 192 -5.60 26.07 2.76
N PHE A 193 -5.38 25.20 3.75
CA PHE A 193 -5.53 25.58 5.15
C PHE A 193 -4.45 26.54 5.64
N ALA A 194 -3.23 26.45 5.11
CA ALA A 194 -2.18 27.43 5.40
C ALA A 194 -2.56 28.85 4.94
N ALA A 195 -3.31 28.97 3.84
CA ALA A 195 -3.76 30.25 3.32
C ALA A 195 -5.04 30.78 3.99
N ASN A 196 -5.87 29.92 4.57
CA ASN A 196 -7.24 30.29 5.00
C ASN A 196 -7.50 30.13 6.51
N ALA A 197 -6.82 29.22 7.19
CA ALA A 197 -7.01 28.99 8.62
C ALA A 197 -6.22 30.01 9.45
N LYS A 198 -6.87 30.58 10.46
CA LYS A 198 -6.27 31.53 11.40
C LYS A 198 -5.75 30.82 12.64
N PRO A 199 -4.71 31.35 13.31
CA PRO A 199 -4.28 30.82 14.61
C PRO A 199 -5.44 30.77 15.61
N GLY A 200 -5.51 29.69 16.38
CA GLY A 200 -6.58 29.39 17.33
C GLY A 200 -7.77 28.63 16.73
N GLN A 201 -7.89 28.55 15.40
CA GLN A 201 -9.00 27.82 14.77
C GLN A 201 -8.84 26.30 14.87
N THR A 202 -9.98 25.62 14.88
CA THR A 202 -10.08 24.16 14.92
C THR A 202 -10.48 23.59 13.57
N ILE A 203 -9.72 22.62 13.08
CA ILE A 203 -9.97 21.86 11.85
C ILE A 203 -10.32 20.43 12.24
N VAL A 204 -11.48 19.95 11.81
CA VAL A 204 -11.86 18.52 11.90
C VAL A 204 -11.71 17.89 10.52
N ALA A 205 -10.83 16.90 10.40
CA ALA A 205 -10.57 16.19 9.15
C ALA A 205 -10.96 14.71 9.28
N GLU A 206 -11.75 14.19 8.33
CA GLU A 206 -12.07 12.76 8.27
C GLU A 206 -10.84 11.90 7.92
N TYR A 207 -9.92 12.45 7.10
CA TYR A 207 -8.64 11.84 6.76
C TYR A 207 -7.63 12.90 6.28
N GLY A 208 -6.33 12.67 6.47
CA GLY A 208 -5.27 13.65 6.16
C GLY A 208 -4.97 14.62 7.32
N ASP A 209 -5.44 14.30 8.51
CA ASP A 209 -5.22 15.01 9.77
C ASP A 209 -3.74 15.07 10.18
N LEU A 210 -3.00 13.97 10.01
CA LEU A 210 -1.60 13.89 10.45
C LEU A 210 -0.69 14.85 9.64
N PRO A 211 -0.71 14.86 8.29
CA PRO A 211 0.01 15.88 7.52
C PRO A 211 -0.35 17.32 7.92
N LEU A 212 -1.62 17.59 8.21
CA LEU A 212 -2.08 18.91 8.65
C LEU A 212 -1.50 19.30 10.03
N GLN A 213 -1.41 18.36 10.97
CA GLN A 213 -0.79 18.60 12.28
C GLN A 213 0.69 18.94 12.18
N PHE A 214 1.41 18.29 11.27
CA PHE A 214 2.83 18.55 11.06
C PHE A 214 3.09 19.86 10.31
N ALA A 215 2.25 20.17 9.32
CA ALA A 215 2.49 21.30 8.42
C ALA A 215 1.91 22.63 8.93
N LEU A 216 0.83 22.61 9.72
CA LEU A 216 0.16 23.82 10.15
C LEU A 216 0.50 24.16 11.60
N THR A 217 0.96 25.39 11.82
CA THR A 217 1.27 25.92 13.16
C THR A 217 0.13 26.78 13.69
N GLY A 218 -0.19 26.65 14.97
CA GLY A 218 -1.15 27.52 15.65
C GLY A 218 -2.62 27.17 15.40
N VAL A 219 -2.93 26.11 14.66
CA VAL A 219 -4.29 25.58 14.49
C VAL A 219 -4.44 24.26 15.24
N ARG A 220 -5.65 23.97 15.72
CA ARG A 220 -5.97 22.71 16.37
C ARG A 220 -6.56 21.75 15.34
N VAL A 221 -5.83 20.71 14.96
CA VAL A 221 -6.32 19.69 14.01
C VAL A 221 -6.77 18.46 14.77
N LEU A 222 -8.01 18.02 14.51
CA LEU A 222 -8.64 16.85 15.11
C LEU A 222 -9.13 15.88 14.01
N GLY A 223 -9.24 14.60 14.35
CA GLY A 223 -9.92 13.60 13.52
C GLY A 223 -9.02 12.46 13.04
N GLY A 224 -9.30 11.96 11.84
CA GLY A 224 -8.63 10.80 11.25
C GLY A 224 -8.60 9.57 12.15
N LEU A 225 -7.38 9.10 12.46
CA LEU A 225 -7.13 7.90 13.27
C LEU A 225 -6.80 8.22 14.74
N GLN A 226 -6.96 9.47 15.18
CA GLN A 226 -6.55 9.91 16.53
C GLN A 226 -7.54 9.49 17.63
N GLY A 227 -8.74 9.05 17.25
CA GLY A 227 -9.80 8.66 18.18
C GLY A 227 -11.05 9.53 18.06
N PRO A 228 -11.97 9.45 19.02
CA PRO A 228 -13.21 10.21 18.99
C PRO A 228 -12.96 11.71 19.15
N VAL A 229 -13.68 12.52 18.38
CA VAL A 229 -13.68 13.98 18.51
C VAL A 229 -14.53 14.34 19.74
N PRO A 230 -14.07 15.25 20.63
CA PRO A 230 -14.86 15.66 21.80
C PRO A 230 -16.23 16.20 21.37
N PRO A 231 -17.33 15.81 22.03
CA PRO A 231 -18.70 16.12 21.58
C PRO A 231 -19.00 17.61 21.55
N ASP A 232 -18.43 18.40 22.47
CA ASP A 232 -18.63 19.86 22.54
C ASP A 232 -17.76 20.65 21.56
N THR A 233 -16.99 19.97 20.70
CA THR A 233 -16.15 20.63 19.71
C THR A 233 -17.02 21.37 18.70
N GLN A 234 -16.72 22.64 18.45
CA GLN A 234 -17.31 23.39 17.34
C GLN A 234 -16.19 23.77 16.36
N PRO A 235 -15.92 22.94 15.33
CA PRO A 235 -14.84 23.23 14.41
C PRO A 235 -15.12 24.49 13.58
N ASP A 236 -14.08 25.27 13.32
CA ASP A 236 -14.14 26.37 12.36
C ASP A 236 -14.13 25.83 10.92
N TRP A 237 -13.51 24.66 10.73
CA TRP A 237 -13.34 24.02 9.44
C TRP A 237 -13.62 22.52 9.51
N VAL A 238 -14.33 22.00 8.50
CA VAL A 238 -14.57 20.56 8.34
C VAL A 238 -14.06 20.12 6.97
N LEU A 239 -13.12 19.18 6.96
CA LEU A 239 -12.67 18.49 5.75
C LEU A 239 -13.34 17.12 5.69
N ARG A 240 -14.29 16.97 4.78
CA ARG A 240 -14.94 15.69 4.49
C ARG A 240 -14.29 15.02 3.29
N ARG A 241 -14.23 13.70 3.34
CA ARG A 241 -13.67 12.89 2.27
C ARG A 241 -14.77 12.05 1.63
N ARG A 242 -14.61 11.79 0.34
CA ARG A 242 -15.50 10.96 -0.47
C ARG A 242 -15.59 9.54 0.08
N VAL A 243 -14.46 8.98 0.49
CA VAL A 243 -14.39 7.60 0.94
C VAL A 243 -14.61 7.55 2.44
N VAL A 244 -15.77 7.03 2.82
CA VAL A 244 -16.09 6.73 4.21
C VAL A 244 -15.26 5.54 4.66
N ARG A 245 -14.48 5.74 5.73
CA ARG A 245 -13.66 4.70 6.31
C ARG A 245 -14.26 4.20 7.61
N VAL A 246 -14.12 2.90 7.84
CA VAL A 246 -14.54 2.22 9.07
C VAL A 246 -13.33 1.62 9.79
N ASN A 247 -13.46 1.46 11.09
CA ASN A 247 -12.49 0.78 11.93
C ASN A 247 -12.55 -0.76 11.71
N ARG A 248 -11.74 -1.50 12.47
CA ARG A 248 -11.64 -2.97 12.36
C ARG A 248 -12.96 -3.68 12.66
N ASP A 249 -13.78 -3.09 13.52
CA ASP A 249 -15.09 -3.61 13.93
C ASP A 249 -16.23 -3.12 13.02
N ARG A 250 -15.89 -2.52 11.87
CA ARG A 250 -16.81 -1.94 10.87
C ARG A 250 -17.65 -0.76 11.38
N PHE A 251 -17.27 -0.14 12.49
CA PHE A 251 -17.84 1.14 12.91
C PHE A 251 -17.18 2.30 12.20
N LEU A 252 -17.92 3.40 11.99
CA LEU A 252 -17.38 4.63 11.45
C LEU A 252 -16.21 5.13 12.32
N PHE A 253 -15.19 5.72 11.68
CA PHE A 253 -14.20 6.45 12.46
C PHE A 253 -14.85 7.64 13.16
N GLY A 254 -14.38 7.95 14.38
CA GLY A 254 -14.99 8.98 15.23
C GLY A 254 -15.09 10.35 14.57
N ALA A 255 -14.15 10.70 13.68
CA ALA A 255 -14.24 11.93 12.89
C ALA A 255 -15.45 11.95 11.97
N ARG A 256 -15.72 10.85 11.23
CA ARG A 256 -16.86 10.75 10.33
C ARG A 256 -18.18 10.76 11.09
N GLU A 257 -18.25 9.97 12.16
CA GLU A 257 -19.42 9.93 13.04
C GLU A 257 -19.73 11.31 13.62
N PHE A 258 -18.70 12.06 14.03
CA PHE A 258 -18.85 13.43 14.51
C PHE A 258 -19.36 14.38 13.42
N THR A 259 -18.74 14.36 12.23
CA THR A 259 -19.14 15.26 11.13
C THR A 259 -20.53 14.97 10.60
N ASP A 260 -21.01 13.72 10.66
CA ASP A 260 -22.36 13.35 10.24
C ASP A 260 -23.45 13.85 11.21
N ARG A 261 -23.07 14.26 12.44
CA ARG A 261 -23.97 14.90 13.41
C ARG A 261 -24.06 16.43 13.25
N LEU A 262 -23.17 17.04 12.45
CA LEU A 262 -23.18 18.47 12.21
C LEU A 262 -24.23 18.83 11.16
N ASP A 263 -24.98 19.91 11.36
CA ASP A 263 -25.85 20.49 10.34
C ASP A 263 -25.02 21.40 9.42
N LEU A 264 -24.27 20.78 8.50
CA LEU A 264 -23.34 21.48 7.60
C LEU A 264 -24.05 22.49 6.70
N ALA A 265 -25.28 22.20 6.26
CA ALA A 265 -26.03 23.11 5.39
C ALA A 265 -26.47 24.39 6.13
N ARG A 266 -26.89 24.24 7.39
CA ARG A 266 -27.31 25.37 8.22
C ARG A 266 -26.12 26.16 8.76
N ASP A 267 -25.16 25.50 9.40
CA ASP A 267 -24.15 26.14 10.24
C ASP A 267 -22.82 26.42 9.50
N TYR A 268 -22.63 25.82 8.32
CA TYR A 268 -21.41 25.95 7.54
C TYR A 268 -21.71 26.35 6.09
N GLU A 269 -20.70 26.87 5.41
CA GLU A 269 -20.71 27.13 3.99
C GLU A 269 -19.66 26.27 3.29
N ARG A 270 -20.02 25.71 2.14
CA ARG A 270 -19.11 24.89 1.34
C ARG A 270 -18.12 25.79 0.60
N VAL A 271 -16.83 25.50 0.75
CA VAL A 271 -15.77 26.14 -0.01
C VAL A 271 -15.39 25.22 -1.17
N PRO A 272 -15.72 25.57 -2.42
CA PRO A 272 -15.40 24.74 -3.57
C PRO A 272 -13.88 24.73 -3.78
N LEU A 273 -13.33 23.53 -3.99
CA LEU A 273 -11.92 23.34 -4.35
C LEU A 273 -11.82 22.49 -5.61
N PRO A 274 -11.12 22.95 -6.66
CA PRO A 274 -11.00 22.22 -7.92
C PRO A 274 -10.02 21.03 -7.84
N PHE A 275 -9.67 20.58 -6.63
CA PHE A 275 -8.74 19.49 -6.39
C PHE A 275 -9.48 18.14 -6.29
N PRO A 276 -8.92 17.06 -6.86
CA PRO A 276 -9.52 15.74 -6.78
C PRO A 276 -9.49 15.19 -5.35
N ASP A 277 -10.62 14.65 -4.90
CA ASP A 277 -10.73 13.96 -3.62
C ASP A 277 -10.23 12.50 -3.73
N GLU A 278 -8.91 12.36 -3.79
CA GLU A 278 -8.23 11.05 -3.80
C GLU A 278 -8.15 10.42 -2.41
N THR A 279 -8.43 9.13 -2.31
CA THR A 279 -8.56 8.41 -1.04
C THR A 279 -7.37 8.54 -0.09
N PHE A 280 -6.14 8.43 -0.61
CA PHE A 280 -4.94 8.28 0.23
C PHE A 280 -3.86 9.36 0.01
N GLY A 281 -3.90 10.11 -1.10
CA GLY A 281 -2.75 10.93 -1.54
C GLY A 281 -1.54 10.05 -1.83
N ASN A 282 -0.33 10.55 -1.54
CA ASN A 282 0.91 9.81 -1.82
C ASN A 282 1.05 8.54 -0.98
N ARG A 283 0.70 7.39 -1.58
CA ARG A 283 0.72 6.07 -0.94
C ARG A 283 1.67 5.12 -1.67
N THR A 284 2.96 5.39 -1.55
CA THR A 284 4.04 4.62 -2.18
C THR A 284 4.12 3.15 -1.73
N ASP A 285 3.53 2.82 -0.58
CA ASP A 285 3.63 1.49 0.04
C ASP A 285 2.66 0.45 -0.55
N ASP A 286 1.73 0.89 -1.40
CA ASP A 286 0.69 0.05 -2.00
C ASP A 286 0.65 0.28 -3.52
N PRO A 287 1.28 -0.60 -4.31
CA PRO A 287 1.34 -0.47 -5.78
C PRO A 287 -0.04 -0.45 -6.45
N ASN A 288 -1.07 -0.95 -5.76
CA ASN A 288 -2.45 -0.96 -6.25
C ASN A 288 -3.20 0.36 -6.02
N HIS A 289 -2.60 1.32 -5.31
CA HIS A 289 -3.25 2.58 -4.95
C HIS A 289 -2.36 3.81 -5.17
N HIS A 290 -1.21 3.65 -5.82
CA HIS A 290 -0.29 4.75 -6.16
C HIS A 290 -0.59 5.30 -7.56
N TYR A 291 -0.87 6.60 -7.63
CA TYR A 291 -1.14 7.31 -8.88
C TYR A 291 0.08 8.12 -9.33
N PHE A 292 0.58 7.86 -10.53
CA PHE A 292 1.78 8.52 -11.07
C PHE A 292 1.45 9.78 -11.89
N ILE A 293 0.17 10.00 -12.21
CA ILE A 293 -0.29 11.08 -13.08
C ILE A 293 -1.54 11.70 -12.43
N PRO A 294 -1.68 13.05 -12.42
CA PRO A 294 -2.85 13.72 -11.85
C PRO A 294 -4.18 13.27 -12.44
N VAL A 295 -5.26 13.48 -11.69
CA VAL A 295 -6.63 13.30 -12.19
C VAL A 295 -7.04 14.44 -13.11
N GLU A 296 -7.50 14.09 -14.31
CA GLU A 296 -8.17 15.01 -15.23
C GLU A 296 -9.67 15.08 -14.92
N ALA A 297 -10.26 16.24 -15.23
CA ALA A 297 -11.69 16.46 -15.03
C ALA A 297 -12.54 15.58 -15.96
N PRO A 298 -13.75 15.14 -15.53
CA PRO A 298 -14.40 15.49 -14.26
C PRO A 298 -14.00 14.58 -13.10
N GLN A 299 -13.52 15.19 -12.01
CA GLN A 299 -13.26 14.52 -10.72
C GLN A 299 -14.31 14.88 -9.66
N LYS A 300 -14.44 14.04 -8.63
CA LYS A 300 -15.12 14.46 -7.40
C LYS A 300 -14.18 15.42 -6.66
N GLU A 301 -14.68 16.62 -6.43
CA GLU A 301 -13.96 17.69 -5.73
C GLU A 301 -13.84 17.39 -4.22
N LEU A 302 -12.76 17.91 -3.61
CA LEU A 302 -12.64 17.96 -2.15
C LEU A 302 -13.79 18.75 -1.53
N GLU A 303 -14.30 18.24 -0.42
CA GLU A 303 -15.42 18.82 0.30
C GLU A 303 -14.93 19.49 1.59
N ILE A 304 -14.73 20.81 1.52
CA ILE A 304 -14.37 21.63 2.68
C ILE A 304 -15.53 22.53 3.06
N TRP A 305 -15.79 22.61 4.36
CA TRP A 305 -16.81 23.47 4.95
C TRP A 305 -16.17 24.45 5.93
N ARG A 306 -16.56 25.72 5.82
CA ARG A 306 -16.19 26.79 6.76
C ARG A 306 -17.40 27.12 7.63
N ARG A 307 -17.21 27.26 8.93
CA ARG A 307 -18.29 27.67 9.83
C ARG A 307 -18.76 29.08 9.46
N LYS A 308 -20.07 29.29 9.34
CA LYS A 308 -20.62 30.63 9.13
C LYS A 308 -20.32 31.47 10.37
N GLU A 309 -19.93 32.72 10.17
CA GLU A 309 -19.94 33.68 11.26
C GLU A 309 -21.38 33.81 11.76
N ALA A 310 -21.58 33.76 13.08
CA ALA A 310 -22.91 33.98 13.63
C ALA A 310 -23.37 35.37 13.20
N SER A 311 -24.49 35.44 12.46
CA SER A 311 -25.14 36.72 12.17
C SER A 311 -25.37 37.41 13.50
N LYS A 312 -24.69 38.54 13.70
CA LYS A 312 -24.94 39.43 14.84
C LYS A 312 -26.35 39.97 14.79
#